data_AF-A0A351TK94-F1
#
_entry.id   AF-A0A351TK94-F1
#
_cell.length_a   1.000
_cell.length_b   1.000
_cell.length_c   1.000
_cell.angle_alpha   90.00
_cell.angle_beta   90.00
_cell.angle_gamma   90.00
#
_symmetry.space_group_name_H-M   'P 1'
#
loop_
_entity.id
_entity.type
_entity.pdbx_description
1 polymer ?
#
loop_
_entity_poly.entity_id
_entity_poly.type
_entity_poly.pdbx_seq_one_letter_code
_entity_poly.pdbx_strand_id
1 'polypeptide(L)' 'MGENRYFQKALSDFTYETASGGAIRHLVDSGYTVRQIAEQLDFPTPYERVQKTVWEHLLGQKTILSEKPGSGEGKESV' A
#
# COMPACT_ATOMS: atom_id res chain seq x y z
N MET A 1 -17.39 24.75 -4.18
CA MET A 1 -17.74 23.33 -4.48
C MET A 1 -16.53 22.39 -4.51
N GLY A 2 -15.28 22.85 -4.71
CA GLY A 2 -14.08 21.99 -4.68
C GLY A 2 -13.61 21.55 -3.29
N GLU A 3 -13.70 22.44 -2.29
CA GLU A 3 -13.23 22.18 -0.91
C GLU A 3 -13.92 20.99 -0.24
N ASN A 4 -15.24 20.86 -0.39
CA ASN A 4 -15.98 19.75 0.20
C ASN A 4 -15.49 18.40 -0.34
N ARG A 5 -15.24 18.28 -1.65
CA ARG A 5 -14.72 17.04 -2.26
C ARG A 5 -13.31 16.70 -1.77
N TYR A 6 -12.45 17.71 -1.63
CA TYR A 6 -11.09 17.51 -1.11
C TYR A 6 -11.13 17.01 0.34
N PHE A 7 -11.95 17.65 1.18
CA PHE A 7 -12.12 17.24 2.57
C PHE A 7 -12.68 15.82 2.70
N GLN A 8 -13.73 15.48 1.95
CA GLN A 8 -14.32 14.14 1.96
C GLN A 8 -13.31 13.08 1.53
N LYS A 9 -12.47 13.38 0.53
CA LYS A 9 -11.38 12.48 0.14
C LYS A 9 -10.37 12.30 1.27
N ALA A 10 -9.89 13.39 1.85
CA ALA A 10 -8.92 13.34 2.96
C ALA A 10 -9.46 12.56 4.16
N LEU A 11 -10.75 12.74 4.49
CA LEU A 11 -11.41 12.02 5.57
C LEU A 11 -11.55 10.52 5.28
N SER A 12 -11.91 10.16 4.03
CA SER A 12 -11.97 8.77 3.59
C SER A 12 -10.61 8.09 3.61
N ASP A 13 -9.56 8.80 3.17
CA ASP A 13 -8.17 8.31 3.21
C ASP A 13 -7.71 8.12 4.66
N PHE A 14 -7.98 9.07 5.55
CA PHE A 14 -7.67 8.97 6.98
C PHE A 14 -8.38 7.81 7.68
N THR A 15 -9.69 7.66 7.42
CA THR A 15 -10.51 6.58 8.01
C THR A 15 -9.97 5.22 7.60
N TYR A 16 -9.61 5.07 6.32
CA TYR A 16 -9.00 3.86 5.80
C TYR A 16 -7.66 3.53 6.46
N GLU A 17 -6.76 4.51 6.58
CA GLU A 17 -5.47 4.31 7.23
C GLU A 17 -5.62 3.90 8.69
N THR A 18 -6.57 4.51 9.39
CA THR A 18 -6.88 4.22 10.79
C THR A 18 -7.49 2.84 10.98
N ALA A 19 -8.41 2.43 10.08
CA ALA A 19 -9.16 1.19 10.22
C ALA A 19 -8.45 -0.05 9.65
N SER A 20 -7.58 0.12 8.64
CA SER A 20 -7.06 -1.02 7.86
C SER A 20 -5.62 -0.89 7.39
N GLY A 21 -5.13 0.32 7.12
CA GLY A 21 -3.81 0.54 6.52
C GLY A 21 -2.66 -0.12 7.29
N GLY A 22 -2.64 0.03 8.63
CA GLY A 22 -1.64 -0.60 9.50
C GLY A 22 -1.70 -2.13 9.50
N ALA A 23 -2.91 -2.69 9.60
CA ALA A 23 -3.13 -4.14 9.61
C ALA A 23 -2.69 -4.80 8.30
N ILE A 24 -3.01 -4.17 7.16
CA ILE A 24 -2.60 -4.66 5.83
C ILE A 24 -1.08 -4.78 5.75
N ARG A 25 -0.33 -3.72 6.10
CA ARG A 25 1.14 -3.74 6.05
C ARG A 25 1.74 -4.80 6.97
N HIS A 26 1.22 -4.92 8.18
CA HIS A 26 1.68 -5.93 9.14
C HIS A 26 1.48 -7.36 8.62
N LEU A 27 0.32 -7.64 8.00
CA LEU A 27 0.03 -8.96 7.44
C LEU A 27 0.89 -9.25 6.19
N VAL A 28 1.18 -8.25 5.36
CA VAL A 28 2.14 -8.38 4.25
C VAL A 28 3.52 -8.75 4.77
N ASP A 29 4.02 -8.02 5.78
CA ASP A 29 5.32 -8.30 6.39
C ASP A 29 5.36 -9.70 7.03
N SER A 30 4.19 -10.22 7.43
CA SER A 30 4.01 -11.58 7.94
C SER A 30 3.88 -12.66 6.85
N GLY A 31 3.95 -12.28 5.57
CA GLY A 31 3.96 -13.20 4.42
C GLY A 31 2.57 -13.56 3.86
N TYR A 32 1.51 -12.84 4.24
CA TYR A 32 0.16 -13.11 3.76
C TYR A 32 -0.06 -12.61 2.33
N THR A 33 -0.86 -13.34 1.56
CA THR A 33 -1.32 -12.90 0.23
C THR A 33 -2.45 -11.88 0.32
N VAL A 34 -2.68 -11.10 -0.74
CA VAL A 34 -3.79 -10.12 -0.82
C VAL A 34 -5.14 -10.73 -0.46
N ARG A 35 -5.42 -11.95 -0.92
CA ARG A 35 -6.66 -12.66 -0.61
C ARG A 35 -6.78 -13.01 0.87
N GLN A 36 -5.74 -13.57 1.48
CA GLN A 36 -5.75 -13.90 2.90
C GLN A 36 -5.87 -12.65 3.77
N ILE A 37 -5.23 -11.54 3.36
CA ILE A 37 -5.37 -10.25 4.05
C ILE A 37 -6.83 -9.79 4.00
N ALA A 38 -7.45 -9.77 2.82
CA ALA A 38 -8.85 -9.35 2.67
C ALA A 38 -9.83 -10.19 3.51
N GLU A 39 -9.54 -11.47 3.71
CA GLU A 39 -10.32 -12.38 4.55
C GLU A 39 -10.09 -12.17 6.06
N GLN A 40 -8.99 -11.54 6.48
CA GLN A 40 -8.63 -11.33 7.89
C GLN A 40 -8.92 -9.92 8.42
N LEU A 41 -9.28 -8.95 7.57
CA LEU A 41 -9.58 -7.60 8.02
C LEU A 41 -10.95 -7.53 8.71
N ASP A 42 -10.96 -7.00 9.94
CA ASP A 42 -12.21 -6.74 10.68
C ASP A 42 -13.05 -5.64 10.00
N PHE A 43 -12.39 -4.67 9.37
CA PHE A 43 -13.05 -3.61 8.61
C PHE A 43 -13.19 -4.01 7.13
N PRO A 44 -14.40 -3.97 6.55
CA PRO A 44 -14.65 -4.39 5.18
C PRO A 44 -13.94 -3.45 4.20
N THR A 45 -12.76 -3.87 3.76
CA THR A 45 -11.94 -3.12 2.81
C THR A 45 -12.10 -3.74 1.42
N PRO A 46 -12.40 -2.95 0.37
CA PRO A 46 -12.45 -3.46 -1.00
C PRO A 46 -11.14 -4.13 -1.39
N TYR A 47 -11.24 -5.26 -2.09
CA TYR A 47 -10.08 -6.07 -2.46
C TYR A 47 -9.04 -5.28 -3.25
N GLU A 48 -9.48 -4.42 -4.17
CA GLU A 48 -8.61 -3.56 -4.98
C GLU A 48 -7.82 -2.57 -4.13
N ARG A 49 -8.42 -2.10 -3.03
CA ARG A 49 -7.76 -1.20 -2.09
C ARG A 49 -6.72 -1.93 -1.26
N VAL A 50 -7.01 -3.16 -0.83
CA VAL A 50 -6.00 -4.04 -0.20
C VAL A 50 -4.85 -4.28 -1.17
N GLN A 51 -5.13 -4.70 -2.39
CA GLN A 51 -4.12 -4.96 -3.43
C GLN A 51 -3.21 -3.75 -3.66
N LYS A 52 -3.79 -2.55 -3.79
CA LYS A 52 -3.04 -1.31 -3.97
C LYS A 52 -2.09 -1.04 -2.80
N THR A 53 -2.56 -1.16 -1.57
CA THR A 53 -1.74 -0.90 -0.38
C THR A 53 -0.63 -1.94 -0.19
N VAL A 54 -0.90 -3.22 -0.51
CA VAL A 54 0.15 -4.25 -0.55
C VAL A 54 1.24 -3.88 -1.57
N TRP A 55 0.83 -3.51 -2.78
CA TRP A 55 1.77 -3.14 -3.85
C TRP A 55 2.63 -1.92 -3.48
N GLU A 56 2.01 -0.85 -3.00
CA GLU A 56 2.69 0.38 -2.58
C GLU A 56 3.67 0.13 -1.42
N HIS A 57 3.30 -0.73 -0.46
CA HIS A 57 4.16 -1.10 0.67
C HIS A 57 5.40 -1.87 0.20
N LEU A 58 5.22 -2.89 -0.65
CA LEU A 58 6.33 -3.69 -1.17
C LEU A 58 7.28 -2.89 -2.07
N LEU A 59 6.75 -1.92 -2.83
CA LEU A 59 7.57 -0.95 -3.57
C LEU A 59 8.34 -0.02 -2.62
N GLY A 60 7.68 0.50 -1.59
CA GLY A 60 8.29 1.38 -0.57
C GLY A 60 9.42 0.69 0.19
N GLN A 61 9.28 -0.61 0.47
CA GLN A 61 10.32 -1.46 1.06
C GLN A 61 11.42 -1.89 0.08
N LYS A 62 11.25 -1.63 -1.22
CA LYS A 62 12.10 -2.17 -2.31
C LYS A 62 12.15 -3.70 -2.38
N THR A 63 11.15 -4.37 -1.81
CA THR A 63 10.94 -5.81 -1.98
C THR A 63 10.56 -6.13 -3.43
N ILE A 64 9.78 -5.23 -4.04
CA ILE A 64 9.52 -5.21 -5.48
C ILE A 64 10.25 -4.00 -6.07
N LEU A 65 10.90 -4.20 -7.20
CA LEU A 65 11.49 -3.13 -7.99
C LEU A 65 10.67 -2.93 -9.26
N SER A 66 10.38 -1.68 -9.60
CA SER A 66 9.71 -1.31 -10.86
C SER A 66 10.63 -1.43 -12.06
N GLU A 67 11.94 -1.40 -11.82
CA GLU A 67 12.98 -1.49 -12.83
C GLU A 67 13.82 -2.75 -12.61
N LYS A 68 14.52 -3.17 -13.66
CA LYS A 68 15.38 -4.34 -13.59
C LYS A 68 16.55 -4.08 -12.60
N PRO A 69 16.85 -5.05 -11.71
CA PRO A 69 18.01 -4.93 -10.83
C PRO A 69 19.31 -4.72 -11.63
N GLY A 70 20.11 -3.74 -11.24
CA GLY A 70 21.37 -3.40 -11.92
C GLY A 70 21.22 -2.48 -13.15
N SER A 71 20.02 -1.99 -13.45
CA SER A 71 19.79 -1.01 -14.53
C SER A 71 19.98 0.44 -14.11
N GLY A 72 20.29 0.69 -12.83
CA GLY A 72 20.67 2.03 -12.38
C GLY A 72 21.91 2.49 -13.13
N GLU A 73 21.82 3.63 -13.81
CA GLU A 73 22.97 4.30 -14.43
C GLU A 73 24.00 4.61 -13.34
N GLY A 74 24.97 3.71 -13.18
CA GLY A 74 26.09 3.89 -12.29
C GLY A 74 26.93 5.08 -12.75
N LYS A 75 26.74 6.24 -12.12
CA LYS A 75 27.87 7.13 -11.85
C LYS A 75 28.59 6.61 -10.62
N GLU A 76 29.24 5.47 -10.78
CA GLU A 76 30.28 5.03 -9.87
C GLU A 76 31.57 5.71 -10.36
N SER A 77 31.81 6.93 -9.91
CA SER A 77 33.14 7.52 -10.00
C SER A 77 33.98 6.91 -8.89
N VAL A 78 34.80 5.92 -9.25
CA VAL A 78 35.95 5.47 -8.47
C VAL A 78 37.21 5.91 -9.20
#